data_AF-A0A5E3XEC2-F1
#
_entry.id   AF-A0A5E3XEC2-F1
#
_cell.length_a   1.000
_cell.length_b   1.000
_cell.length_c   1.000
_cell.angle_alpha   90.00
_cell.angle_beta   90.00
_cell.angle_gamma   90.00
#
_symmetry.space_group_name_H-M   'P 1'
#
loop_
_entity.id
_entity.type
_entity.pdbx_description
1 polymer ?
#
loop_
_entity_poly.entity_id
_entity_poly.type
_entity_poly.pdbx_seq_one_letter_code
_entity_poly.pdbx_strand_id
1 'polypeptide(L)'
;MQRALDRYDQGITPSEIYVINQLEAMRLTDLAWKVVTEDTICHCWEKTDILPDMSTPPPTSNPLSELEWSMSDSLDALEECDVLQKNNHIDLEELVNSAAEQIVVEETLEEEICSAVLEWHVEGDVIAIIDDEPETSLPSCTDALAAVATLQQYIWVLMGTLRVV
;
A
#
# COMPACT_ATOMS: atom_id res chain seq x y z
N MET A 1 -2.89 26.56 1.64
CA MET A 1 -4.14 27.28 1.98
C MET A 1 -4.17 28.68 1.37
N GLN A 2 -3.12 29.50 1.52
CA GLN A 2 -3.06 30.86 0.96
C GLN A 2 -3.43 30.97 -0.52
N ARG A 3 -2.84 30.14 -1.39
CA ARG A 3 -3.17 30.08 -2.83
C ARG A 3 -4.67 29.90 -3.13
N ALA A 4 -5.38 29.12 -2.32
CA ALA A 4 -6.82 28.90 -2.52
C ALA A 4 -7.63 30.15 -2.13
N LEU A 5 -7.21 30.86 -1.07
CA LEU A 5 -7.78 32.14 -0.67
C LEU A 5 -7.52 33.21 -1.72
N ASP A 6 -6.29 33.32 -2.22
CA ASP A 6 -5.93 34.32 -3.23
C ASP A 6 -6.73 34.11 -4.54
N ARG A 7 -6.99 32.85 -4.94
CA ARG A 7 -7.82 32.52 -6.10
C ARG A 7 -9.31 32.79 -5.87
N TYR A 8 -9.80 32.56 -4.67
CA TYR A 8 -11.15 32.93 -4.27
C TYR A 8 -11.35 34.45 -4.35
N ASP A 9 -10.39 35.22 -3.85
CA ASP A 9 -10.41 36.69 -3.89
C ASP A 9 -10.30 37.24 -5.33
N GLN A 10 -9.69 36.49 -6.23
CA GLN A 10 -9.65 36.77 -7.68
C GLN A 10 -10.95 36.39 -8.41
N GLY A 11 -11.94 35.84 -7.70
CA GLY A 11 -13.24 35.46 -8.28
C GLY A 11 -13.20 34.17 -9.09
N ILE A 12 -12.17 33.32 -8.92
CA ILE A 12 -12.12 32.00 -9.56
C ILE A 12 -13.22 31.11 -8.96
N THR A 13 -13.89 30.34 -9.81
CA THR A 13 -14.99 29.49 -9.38
C THR A 13 -14.50 28.43 -8.37
N PRO A 14 -15.29 28.06 -7.34
CA PRO A 14 -14.85 27.08 -6.35
C PRO A 14 -14.41 25.73 -6.92
N SER A 15 -14.97 25.34 -8.07
CA SER A 15 -14.57 24.15 -8.84
C SER A 15 -13.15 24.23 -9.42
N GLU A 16 -12.66 25.43 -9.73
CA GLU A 16 -11.36 25.67 -10.36
C GLU A 16 -10.26 26.05 -9.37
N ILE A 17 -10.63 26.48 -8.15
CA ILE A 17 -9.67 26.87 -7.10
C ILE A 17 -8.72 25.71 -6.77
N TYR A 18 -9.23 24.49 -6.74
CA TYR A 18 -8.48 23.27 -6.44
C TYR A 18 -7.86 22.60 -7.67
N VAL A 19 -8.05 23.15 -8.87
CA VAL A 19 -7.41 22.63 -10.07
C VAL A 19 -5.93 23.00 -10.04
N ILE A 20 -5.09 21.97 -9.89
CA ILE A 20 -3.63 22.03 -9.80
C ILE A 20 -3.09 21.01 -10.79
N ASN A 21 -2.21 21.44 -11.71
CA ASN A 21 -1.49 20.51 -12.57
C ASN A 21 -0.28 19.92 -11.82
N GLN A 22 0.26 18.80 -12.32
CA GLN A 22 1.31 18.06 -11.63
C GLN A 22 2.58 18.91 -11.37
N LEU A 23 3.03 19.70 -12.34
CA LEU A 23 4.21 20.56 -12.17
C LEU A 23 4.01 21.60 -11.07
N GLU A 24 2.83 22.21 -11.02
CA GLU A 24 2.44 23.15 -9.99
C GLU A 24 2.34 22.46 -8.62
N ALA A 25 1.79 21.25 -8.56
CA ALA A 25 1.74 20.46 -7.34
C ALA A 25 3.16 20.17 -6.82
N MET A 26 4.08 19.75 -7.68
CA MET A 26 5.47 19.48 -7.31
C MET A 26 6.17 20.73 -6.76
N ARG A 27 5.97 21.89 -7.40
CA ARG A 27 6.54 23.16 -6.92
C ARG A 27 5.95 23.59 -5.58
N LEU A 28 4.64 23.41 -5.39
CA LEU A 28 3.99 23.69 -4.11
C LEU A 28 4.48 22.76 -3.01
N THR A 29 4.68 21.48 -3.31
CA THR A 29 5.25 20.50 -2.38
C THR A 29 6.67 20.88 -2.01
N ASP A 30 7.53 21.24 -2.97
CA ASP A 30 8.90 21.68 -2.71
C ASP A 30 8.94 22.93 -1.81
N LEU A 31 8.10 23.93 -2.10
CA LEU A 31 7.97 25.13 -1.27
C LEU A 31 7.47 24.80 0.14
N ALA A 32 6.48 23.91 0.27
CA ALA A 32 5.97 23.50 1.57
C ALA A 32 7.03 22.73 2.36
N TRP A 33 7.75 21.81 1.70
CA TRP A 33 8.77 20.98 2.32
C TRP A 33 9.94 21.80 2.87
N LYS A 34 10.33 22.87 2.17
CA LYS A 34 11.39 23.80 2.64
C LYS A 34 11.05 24.52 3.95
N VAL A 35 9.76 24.63 4.29
CA VAL A 35 9.31 25.27 5.54
C VAL A 35 9.23 24.25 6.68
N VAL A 36 9.19 22.95 6.37
CA VAL A 36 9.19 21.89 7.39
C VAL A 36 10.58 21.81 8.01
N THR A 37 10.68 22.20 9.27
CA THR A 37 11.91 22.08 10.07
C THR A 37 11.98 20.74 10.79
N GLU A 38 13.16 20.36 11.27
CA GLU A 38 13.35 19.20 12.14
C GLU A 38 12.40 19.25 13.36
N ASP A 39 12.28 20.43 14.00
CA ASP A 39 11.33 20.65 15.10
C ASP A 39 9.87 20.38 14.69
N THR A 40 9.49 20.73 13.46
CA THR A 40 8.13 20.48 12.94
C THR A 40 7.88 18.99 12.78
N ILE A 41 8.89 18.24 12.31
CA ILE A 41 8.81 16.79 12.17
C ILE A 41 8.72 16.13 13.56
N CYS A 42 9.59 16.51 14.48
CA CYS A 42 9.59 16.02 15.86
C CYS A 42 8.23 16.24 16.53
N HIS A 43 7.68 17.45 16.43
CA HIS A 43 6.40 17.77 17.04
C HIS A 43 5.21 17.07 16.36
N CYS A 44 5.26 16.89 15.04
CA CYS A 44 4.27 16.09 14.33
C CYS A 44 4.30 14.63 14.81
N TRP A 45 5.48 14.03 14.92
CA TRP A 45 5.64 12.65 15.38
C TRP A 45 5.16 12.46 16.83
N GLU A 46 5.50 13.40 17.72
CA GLU A 46 5.00 13.46 19.10
C GLU A 46 3.47 13.51 19.15
N LYS A 47 2.85 14.36 18.32
CA LYS A 47 1.38 14.46 18.27
C LYS A 47 0.69 13.25 17.68
N THR A 48 1.33 12.57 16.73
CA THR A 48 0.76 11.40 16.06
C THR A 48 0.97 10.10 16.83
N ASP A 49 1.72 10.13 17.93
CA ASP A 49 2.07 8.95 18.74
C ASP A 49 2.76 7.84 17.91
N ILE A 50 3.44 8.25 16.83
CA ILE A 50 4.18 7.34 15.93
C ILE A 50 5.54 6.99 16.54
N LEU A 51 6.13 7.93 17.27
CA LEU A 51 7.36 7.67 18.02
C LEU A 51 7.01 7.12 19.42
N PRO A 52 7.68 6.06 19.87
CA PRO A 52 7.60 5.66 21.26
C PRO A 52 8.11 6.80 22.16
N ASP A 53 7.49 6.98 23.33
CA ASP A 53 7.93 7.97 24.32
C ASP A 53 9.40 7.72 24.67
N MET A 54 10.27 8.59 24.16
CA MET A 54 11.73 8.54 24.33
C MET A 54 12.16 8.73 25.79
N SER A 55 11.23 9.10 26.69
CA SER A 55 11.43 9.13 28.14
C SER A 55 11.44 7.72 28.75
N THR A 56 10.94 6.73 28.00
CA THR A 56 10.99 5.32 28.38
C THR A 56 12.38 4.79 28.01
N PRO A 57 13.13 4.21 28.96
CA PRO A 57 14.40 3.56 28.61
C PRO A 57 14.12 2.52 27.52
N PRO A 58 15.02 2.36 26.52
CA PRO A 58 14.83 1.35 25.50
C PRO A 58 14.60 0.01 26.19
N PRO A 59 13.57 -0.77 25.78
CA PRO A 59 13.36 -2.08 26.36
C PRO A 59 14.68 -2.85 26.20
N THR A 60 15.20 -3.36 27.32
CA THR A 60 16.46 -4.11 27.35
C THR A 60 16.38 -5.44 26.59
N SER A 61 15.16 -5.86 26.22
CA SER A 61 14.93 -6.92 25.25
C SER A 61 14.35 -6.34 23.97
N ASN A 62 14.83 -6.80 22.82
CA ASN A 62 14.17 -6.53 21.54
C ASN A 62 12.85 -7.32 21.55
N PRO A 63 11.68 -6.66 21.71
CA PRO A 63 10.40 -7.37 21.78
C PRO A 63 10.12 -8.15 20.50
N LEU A 64 10.72 -7.70 19.40
CA LEU A 64 10.63 -8.34 18.09
C LEU A 64 11.37 -9.69 18.08
N SER A 65 12.55 -9.77 18.69
CA SER A 65 13.31 -11.03 18.80
C SER A 65 12.62 -12.07 19.69
N GLU A 66 11.94 -11.63 20.75
CA GLU A 66 11.13 -12.53 21.59
C GLU A 66 9.93 -13.09 20.82
N LEU A 67 9.29 -12.26 19.98
CA LEU A 67 8.18 -12.66 19.13
C LEU A 67 8.63 -13.63 18.02
N GLU A 68 9.75 -13.33 17.35
CA GLU A 68 10.35 -14.19 16.33
C GLU A 68 10.66 -15.58 16.91
N TRP A 69 11.30 -15.62 18.09
CA TRP A 69 11.59 -16.88 18.78
C TRP A 69 10.30 -17.64 19.14
N SER A 70 9.28 -16.96 19.68
CA SER A 70 8.00 -17.59 20.01
C SER A 70 7.27 -18.14 18.79
N MET A 71 7.41 -17.49 17.63
CA MET A 71 6.81 -17.95 16.38
C MET A 71 7.53 -19.20 15.85
N SER A 72 8.86 -19.21 15.87
CA SER A 72 9.66 -20.39 15.51
C SER A 72 9.35 -21.58 16.42
N ASP A 73 9.32 -21.38 17.73
CA ASP A 73 8.95 -22.42 18.70
C ASP A 73 7.55 -23.01 18.43
N SER A 74 6.61 -22.18 17.97
CA SER A 74 5.27 -22.62 17.62
C SER A 74 5.24 -23.46 16.34
N LEU A 75 6.06 -23.11 15.34
CA LEU A 75 6.21 -23.89 14.11
C LEU A 75 6.88 -25.23 14.36
N ASP A 76 7.93 -25.25 15.19
CA ASP A 76 8.60 -26.47 15.65
C ASP A 76 7.63 -27.41 16.37
N ALA A 77 6.80 -26.87 17.27
CA ALA A 77 5.78 -27.66 17.98
C ALA A 77 4.72 -28.25 17.03
N LEU A 78 4.35 -27.52 15.97
CA LEU A 78 3.41 -28.02 14.97
C LEU A 78 4.03 -29.11 14.07
N GLU A 79 5.33 -29.02 13.79
CA GLU A 79 6.08 -30.09 13.13
C GLU A 79 6.17 -31.33 14.04
N GLU A 80 6.49 -31.16 15.33
CA GLU A 80 6.58 -32.27 16.29
C GLU A 80 5.22 -32.98 16.51
N CYS A 81 4.11 -32.23 16.41
CA CYS A 81 2.76 -32.79 16.47
C CYS A 81 2.29 -33.44 15.15
N ASP A 82 3.14 -33.53 14.12
CA ASP A 82 2.81 -33.99 12.75
C ASP A 82 1.65 -33.21 12.09
N VAL A 83 1.28 -32.04 12.63
CA VAL A 83 0.24 -31.15 12.06
C VAL A 83 0.81 -30.38 10.87
N LEU A 84 2.06 -29.94 10.98
CA LEU A 84 2.81 -29.30 9.91
C LEU A 84 3.78 -30.31 9.30
N GLN A 85 3.63 -30.58 7.99
CA GLN A 85 4.60 -31.40 7.28
C GLN A 85 5.93 -30.65 7.18
N LYS A 86 7.05 -31.34 7.44
CA LYS A 86 8.41 -30.77 7.35
C LYS A 86 8.70 -30.02 6.04
N ASN A 87 8.15 -30.48 4.92
CA ASN A 87 8.32 -29.83 3.62
C ASN A 87 7.61 -28.46 3.51
N ASN A 88 6.68 -28.16 4.42
CA ASN A 88 5.95 -26.90 4.51
C ASN A 88 6.46 -26.01 5.66
N HIS A 89 7.50 -26.46 6.39
CA HIS A 89 8.14 -25.66 7.40
C HIS A 89 9.02 -24.61 6.71
N ILE A 90 8.54 -23.38 6.65
CA ILE A 90 9.32 -22.24 6.14
C ILE A 90 10.05 -21.59 7.30
N ASP A 91 11.36 -21.39 7.12
CA ASP A 91 12.15 -20.64 8.09
C ASP A 91 11.75 -19.16 8.08
N LEU A 92 11.76 -18.51 9.24
CA LEU A 92 11.31 -17.12 9.35
C LEU A 92 12.24 -16.17 8.57
N GLU A 93 13.54 -16.44 8.55
CA GLU A 93 14.51 -15.67 7.77
C GLU A 93 14.24 -15.85 6.28
N GLU A 94 13.93 -17.08 5.84
CA GLU A 94 13.55 -17.35 4.46
C GLU A 94 12.22 -16.68 4.07
N LEU A 95 11.25 -16.59 4.99
CA LEU A 95 9.97 -15.94 4.76
C LEU A 95 10.11 -14.42 4.62
N VAL A 96 10.92 -13.79 5.46
CA VAL A 96 11.09 -12.32 5.47
C VAL A 96 12.13 -11.86 4.45
N ASN A 97 13.17 -12.67 4.21
CA ASN A 97 14.30 -12.36 3.33
C ASN A 97 14.46 -13.43 2.24
N SER A 98 13.38 -13.73 1.53
CA SER A 98 13.42 -14.75 0.46
C SER A 98 14.41 -14.35 -0.63
N ALA A 99 15.36 -15.24 -0.92
CA ALA A 99 16.31 -15.04 -2.01
C ALA A 99 15.62 -14.89 -3.38
N ALA A 100 14.41 -15.43 -3.55
CA ALA A 100 13.61 -15.29 -4.77
C ALA A 100 13.07 -13.86 -4.95
N GLU A 101 12.83 -13.14 -3.85
CA GLU A 101 12.35 -11.76 -3.85
C GLU A 101 13.49 -10.73 -3.82
N GLN A 102 14.74 -11.21 -3.69
CA GLN A 102 15.93 -10.37 -3.77
C GLN A 102 16.21 -10.01 -5.22
N ILE A 103 15.32 -9.21 -5.80
CA ILE A 103 15.53 -8.53 -7.06
C ILE A 103 16.65 -7.52 -6.80
N VAL A 104 17.86 -7.85 -7.27
CA VAL A 104 18.90 -6.85 -7.47
C VAL A 104 18.32 -5.92 -8.52
N VAL A 105 17.78 -4.78 -8.08
CA VAL A 105 17.50 -3.66 -8.96
C VAL A 105 18.86 -3.21 -9.44
N GLU A 106 19.28 -3.73 -10.59
CA GLU A 106 20.37 -3.14 -11.36
C GLU A 106 20.00 -1.67 -11.51
N GLU A 107 20.85 -0.78 -11.00
CA GLU A 107 20.59 0.66 -10.99
C GLU A 107 20.42 1.12 -12.44
N THR A 108 19.18 1.16 -12.92
CA THR A 108 18.86 1.75 -14.22
C THR A 108 19.28 3.20 -14.14
N LEU A 109 20.27 3.58 -14.94
CA LEU A 109 20.75 4.96 -14.95
C LEU A 109 19.61 5.86 -15.43
N GLU A 110 19.49 7.04 -14.82
CA GLU A 110 18.45 8.02 -15.17
C GLU A 110 18.44 8.35 -16.67
N GLU A 111 19.61 8.32 -17.31
CA GLU A 111 19.80 8.53 -18.76
C GLU A 111 19.15 7.42 -19.60
N GLU A 112 19.15 6.18 -19.11
CA GLU A 112 18.54 5.02 -19.77
C GLU A 112 17.01 5.10 -19.68
N ILE A 113 16.49 5.54 -18.53
CA ILE A 113 15.06 5.84 -18.34
C ILE A 113 14.60 6.96 -19.28
N CYS A 114 15.34 8.07 -19.32
CA CYS A 114 15.00 9.20 -20.20
C CYS A 114 15.05 8.80 -21.68
N SER A 115 16.03 7.97 -22.06
CA SER A 115 16.15 7.47 -23.43
C SER A 115 14.99 6.54 -23.80
N ALA A 116 14.59 5.63 -22.91
CA ALA A 116 13.44 4.75 -23.12
C ALA A 116 12.13 5.53 -23.27
N VAL A 117 11.91 6.57 -22.46
CA VAL A 117 10.72 7.44 -22.56
C VAL A 117 10.71 8.22 -23.88
N LEU A 118 11.86 8.74 -24.31
CA LEU A 118 11.98 9.43 -25.58
C LEU A 118 11.77 8.48 -26.77
N GLU A 119 12.28 7.25 -26.71
CA GLU A 119 12.09 6.22 -27.73
C GLU A 119 10.60 5.83 -27.86
N TRP A 120 9.91 5.62 -26.73
CA TRP A 120 8.45 5.41 -26.70
C TRP A 120 7.65 6.55 -27.34
N HIS A 121 8.12 7.80 -27.22
CA HIS A 121 7.47 8.94 -27.86
C HIS A 121 7.84 9.12 -29.34
N VAL A 122 8.97 8.59 -29.79
CA VAL A 122 9.41 8.65 -31.19
C VAL A 122 8.73 7.57 -32.03
N GLU A 123 8.45 6.40 -31.46
CA GLU A 123 7.86 5.26 -32.18
C GLU A 123 6.32 5.34 -32.31
N GLY A 124 5.73 6.48 -31.97
CA GLY A 124 4.47 6.90 -32.59
C GLY A 124 3.29 5.95 -32.42
N ASP A 125 3.21 5.22 -31.32
CA ASP A 125 1.94 4.69 -30.86
C ASP A 125 1.36 5.73 -29.90
N VAL A 126 0.67 6.72 -30.47
CA VAL A 126 -0.54 7.18 -29.79
C VAL A 126 -1.33 5.90 -29.63
N ILE A 127 -1.30 5.31 -28.43
CA ILE A 127 -2.31 4.34 -28.05
C ILE A 127 -3.60 5.12 -28.21
N ALA A 128 -4.20 5.02 -29.40
CA ALA A 128 -5.62 5.14 -29.52
C ALA A 128 -6.09 4.14 -28.50
N ILE A 129 -6.64 4.64 -27.41
CA ILE A 129 -7.47 3.83 -26.53
C ILE A 129 -8.62 3.43 -27.44
N ILE A 130 -8.38 2.42 -28.27
CA ILE A 130 -9.42 1.58 -28.81
C ILE A 130 -9.80 0.83 -27.55
N ASP A 131 -10.81 1.37 -26.90
CA ASP A 131 -11.62 0.70 -25.90
C ASP A 131 -12.25 -0.53 -26.59
N ASP A 132 -11.41 -1.53 -26.84
CA ASP A 132 -11.75 -2.84 -27.41
C ASP A 132 -11.94 -3.87 -26.29
N GLU A 133 -11.84 -3.42 -25.03
CA GLU A 133 -12.33 -4.18 -23.90
C GLU A 133 -13.85 -3.98 -23.88
N PRO A 134 -14.68 -5.03 -23.96
CA PRO A 134 -16.11 -4.85 -23.80
C PRO A 134 -16.32 -4.27 -22.42
N GLU A 135 -16.75 -3.00 -22.34
CA GLU A 135 -17.22 -2.38 -21.10
C GLU A 135 -18.14 -3.40 -20.42
N THR A 136 -17.63 -4.11 -19.41
CA THR A 136 -18.48 -5.00 -18.64
C THR A 136 -19.43 -4.07 -17.92
N SER A 137 -20.68 -4.05 -18.38
CA SER A 137 -21.70 -3.13 -17.89
C SER A 137 -21.69 -3.18 -16.37
N LEU A 138 -21.50 -2.01 -15.74
CA LEU A 138 -21.57 -1.85 -14.29
C LEU A 138 -22.79 -2.64 -13.78
N PRO A 139 -22.61 -3.63 -12.89
CA PRO A 139 -23.72 -4.44 -12.43
C PRO A 139 -24.76 -3.52 -11.79
N SER A 140 -26.02 -3.69 -12.19
CA SER A 140 -27.11 -2.94 -11.58
C SER A 140 -27.16 -3.26 -10.09
N CYS A 141 -27.68 -2.32 -9.29
CA CYS A 141 -27.92 -2.55 -7.86
C CYS A 141 -28.72 -3.85 -7.61
N THR A 142 -29.60 -4.22 -8.55
CA THR A 142 -30.33 -5.50 -8.53
C THR A 142 -29.43 -6.72 -8.68
N ASP A 143 -28.40 -6.65 -9.53
CA ASP A 143 -27.49 -7.77 -9.80
C ASP A 143 -26.53 -7.96 -8.64
N ALA A 144 -26.07 -6.86 -8.04
CA ALA A 144 -25.30 -6.88 -6.81
C ALA A 144 -26.09 -7.50 -5.65
N LEU A 145 -27.38 -7.16 -5.51
CA LEU A 145 -28.24 -7.76 -4.49
C LEU A 145 -28.49 -9.26 -4.72
N ALA A 146 -28.64 -9.69 -5.97
CA ALA A 146 -28.76 -11.11 -6.32
C ALA A 146 -27.47 -11.89 -5.99
N ALA A 147 -26.31 -11.31 -6.25
CA ALA A 147 -25.02 -11.90 -5.88
C ALA A 147 -24.87 -12.03 -4.36
N VAL A 148 -25.26 -11.01 -3.59
CA VAL A 148 -25.24 -11.05 -2.11
C VAL A 148 -26.18 -12.14 -1.58
N ALA A 149 -27.38 -12.30 -2.14
CA ALA A 149 -28.30 -13.36 -1.76
C ALA A 149 -27.70 -14.76 -2.00
N THR A 150 -26.98 -14.92 -3.11
CA THR A 150 -26.29 -16.17 -3.47
C THR A 150 -25.16 -16.47 -2.47
N LEU A 151 -24.36 -15.47 -2.10
CA LEU A 151 -23.30 -15.63 -1.09
C LEU A 151 -23.86 -15.98 0.29
N GLN A 152 -24.98 -15.36 0.69
CA GLN A 152 -25.67 -15.72 1.92
C GLN A 152 -26.14 -17.17 1.91
N GLN A 153 -26.65 -17.67 0.78
CA GLN A 153 -27.05 -19.07 0.66
C GLN A 153 -25.86 -20.03 0.89
N TYR A 154 -24.69 -19.73 0.35
CA TYR A 154 -23.48 -20.53 0.59
C TYR A 154 -23.01 -20.47 2.05
N ILE A 155 -23.04 -19.30 2.68
CA ILE A 155 -22.69 -19.13 4.10
C ILE A 155 -23.63 -19.96 4.98
N TRP A 156 -24.94 -19.94 4.68
CA TRP A 156 -25.93 -20.74 5.41
C TRP A 156 -25.73 -22.24 5.25
N VAL A 157 -25.34 -22.70 4.05
CA VAL A 157 -25.00 -24.11 3.81
C VAL A 157 -23.73 -24.50 4.57
N LEU A 158 -22.70 -23.65 4.59
CA LEU A 158 -21.47 -23.91 5.33
C LEU A 158 -21.72 -23.99 6.84
N MET A 159 -22.52 -23.06 7.39
CA MET A 159 -22.85 -23.04 8.82
C MET A 159 -23.86 -24.13 9.24
N GLY A 160 -24.71 -24.60 8.33
CA GLY A 160 -25.59 -25.75 8.57
C GLY A 160 -24.84 -27.08 8.61
N THR A 161 -23.71 -27.19 7.91
CA THR A 161 -22.90 -28.42 7.85
C THR A 161 -21.97 -28.56 9.06
N LEU A 162 -21.70 -27.46 9.79
CA LEU A 162 -20.89 -27.45 11.01
C LEU A 162 -21.65 -27.86 12.29
N ARG A 163 -22.92 -28.27 12.19
CA ARG A 163 -23.76 -28.66 13.34
C ARG A 163 -24.11 -30.14 13.43
N VAL A 164 -23.50 -30.98 12.60
CA VAL A 164 -23.65 -32.45 12.70
C VAL A 164 -22.28 -33.11 12.56
N VAL A 165 -21.48 -33.09 13.62
CA VAL A 165 -20.72 -34.23 14.20
C VAL A 165 -20.40 -33.86 15.64
#